data_AF-A0A914M0D6-F1
#
_entry.id   AF-A0A914M0D6-F1
#
_cell.length_a   1.000
_cell.length_b   1.000
_cell.length_c   1.000
_cell.angle_alpha   90.00
_cell.angle_beta   90.00
_cell.angle_gamma   90.00
#
_symmetry.space_group_name_H-M   'P 1'
#
loop_
_entity.id
_entity.type
_entity.pdbx_description
1 polymer ?
#
loop_
_entity_poly.entity_id
_entity_poly.type
_entity_poly.pdbx_seq_one_letter_code
_entity_poly.pdbx_strand_id
1 'polypeptide(L)'
;MLSKHINGHIRYGAAIALGIACAGSGYKESVSRLEPLLQAKENFVRQGALIALSFVLIQHTESTCSNVVEFRKTITKTITEKSEDTITKFGAIVAQGILDAGGRNVTLYITVMDSLTCLQFWEPLFLQHWYWHSLTHFISLAFQQLV
;
A
#
# COMPACT_ATOMS: atom_id res chain seq x y z
N MET A 1 18.87 5.36 5.97
CA MET A 1 17.56 5.26 5.29
C MET A 1 16.45 5.65 6.25
N LEU A 2 15.51 6.48 5.80
CA LEU A 2 14.42 7.04 6.63
C LEU A 2 13.47 5.97 7.21
N SER A 3 13.37 4.79 6.58
CA SER A 3 12.58 3.66 7.09
C SER A 3 13.12 3.01 8.37
N LYS A 4 14.37 3.27 8.75
CA LYS A 4 14.96 2.80 10.03
C LYS A 4 15.02 3.90 11.10
N HIS A 5 14.39 5.04 10.86
CA HIS A 5 14.45 6.18 11.76
C HIS A 5 13.72 5.90 13.09
N ILE A 6 14.21 6.48 14.19
CA ILE A 6 13.65 6.26 15.54
C ILE A 6 12.17 6.70 15.59
N ASN A 7 11.87 7.87 15.02
CA ASN A 7 10.52 8.41 14.95
C ASN A 7 9.60 7.60 14.01
N GLY A 8 8.50 7.05 14.56
CA GLY A 8 7.50 6.30 13.81
C GLY A 8 6.81 7.09 12.69
N HIS A 9 6.58 8.40 12.85
CA HIS A 9 5.95 9.22 11.82
C HIS A 9 6.80 9.32 10.55
N ILE A 10 8.13 9.43 10.71
CA ILE A 10 9.07 9.44 9.59
C ILE A 10 9.07 8.09 8.88
N ARG A 11 9.02 6.98 9.65
CA ARG A 11 8.92 5.63 9.08
C ARG A 11 7.64 5.44 8.29
N TYR A 12 6.51 5.90 8.83
CA TYR A 12 5.21 5.85 8.14
C TYR A 12 5.24 6.63 6.82
N GLY A 13 5.70 7.89 6.85
CA GLY A 13 5.79 8.72 5.65
C GLY A 13 6.73 8.13 4.60
N ALA A 14 7.89 7.61 5.03
CA ALA A 14 8.84 6.93 4.14
C ALA A 14 8.25 5.65 3.52
N ALA A 15 7.49 4.88 4.29
CA ALA A 15 6.85 3.66 3.79
C ALA A 15 5.83 3.98 2.69
N ILE A 16 4.93 4.93 2.95
CA ILE A 16 3.90 5.33 1.99
C ILE A 16 4.51 5.96 0.74
N ALA A 17 5.50 6.84 0.90
CA ALA A 17 6.20 7.45 -0.24
C ALA A 17 6.86 6.38 -1.14
N LEU A 18 7.50 5.37 -0.54
CA LEU A 18 8.09 4.25 -1.28
C LEU A 18 7.02 3.39 -1.96
N GLY A 19 5.88 3.15 -1.29
CA GLY A 19 4.77 2.39 -1.84
C GLY A 19 4.14 3.06 -3.06
N ILE A 20 3.93 4.37 -2.99
CA ILE A 20 3.42 5.20 -4.09
C ILE A 20 4.45 5.20 -5.23
N ALA A 21 5.69 5.61 -4.97
CA ALA A 21 6.73 5.72 -6.00
C ALA A 21 7.03 4.40 -6.74
N CYS A 22 6.83 3.25 -6.10
CA CYS A 22 7.03 1.94 -6.67
C CYS A 22 5.73 1.19 -6.97
N ALA A 23 4.58 1.88 -7.06
CA ALA A 23 3.29 1.28 -7.32
C ALA A 23 3.29 0.49 -8.65
N GLY A 24 2.73 -0.72 -8.63
CA GLY A 24 2.66 -1.62 -9.79
C GLY A 24 4.00 -2.20 -10.27
N SER A 25 5.15 -1.73 -9.75
CA SER A 25 6.47 -2.14 -10.24
C SER A 25 6.91 -3.55 -9.80
N GLY A 26 6.43 -4.04 -8.65
CA GLY A 26 6.91 -5.29 -8.06
C GLY A 26 8.40 -5.26 -7.66
N TYR A 27 8.98 -4.08 -7.44
CA TYR A 27 10.42 -3.95 -7.17
C TYR A 27 10.82 -4.63 -5.85
N LYS A 28 11.62 -5.71 -5.95
CA LYS A 28 12.00 -6.56 -4.82
C LYS A 28 12.72 -5.81 -3.70
N GLU A 29 13.53 -4.82 -4.05
CA GLU A 29 14.22 -4.02 -3.03
C GLU A 29 13.19 -3.26 -2.19
N SER A 30 12.21 -2.59 -2.81
CA SER A 30 11.14 -1.87 -2.10
C SER A 30 10.38 -2.79 -1.14
N VAL A 31 10.04 -4.00 -1.59
CA VAL A 31 9.38 -5.02 -0.76
C VAL A 31 10.25 -5.38 0.44
N SER A 32 11.53 -5.70 0.25
CA SER A 32 12.45 -6.03 1.34
C SER A 32 12.65 -4.90 2.36
N ARG A 33 12.43 -3.64 1.95
CA ARG A 33 12.51 -2.48 2.85
C ARG A 33 11.22 -2.27 3.64
N LEU A 34 10.07 -2.63 3.08
CA LEU A 34 8.76 -2.48 3.69
C LEU A 34 8.40 -3.65 4.62
N GLU A 35 8.84 -4.87 4.31
CA GLU A 35 8.57 -6.08 5.11
C GLU A 35 8.92 -5.92 6.61
N PRO A 36 10.09 -5.38 7.01
CA PRO A 36 10.42 -5.18 8.43
C PRO A 36 9.46 -4.23 9.16
N LEU A 37 8.80 -3.31 8.43
CA LEU A 37 7.86 -2.36 9.02
C LEU A 37 6.52 -3.00 9.39
N LEU A 38 6.21 -4.19 8.85
CA LEU A 38 5.06 -4.99 9.29
C LEU A 38 5.17 -5.46 10.73
N GLN A 39 6.39 -5.49 11.30
CA GLN A 39 6.66 -5.85 12.69
C GLN A 39 6.98 -4.63 13.56
N ALA A 40 6.72 -3.41 13.07
CA ALA A 40 6.97 -2.20 13.83
C ALA A 40 6.15 -2.18 15.14
N LYS A 41 6.75 -1.63 16.20
CA LYS A 41 6.09 -1.42 17.49
C LYS A 41 4.83 -0.57 17.35
N GLU A 42 4.89 0.45 16.49
CA GLU A 42 3.80 1.40 16.29
C GLU A 42 2.78 0.89 15.26
N ASN A 43 1.52 0.83 15.68
CA ASN A 43 0.42 0.23 14.90
C ASN A 43 0.13 0.99 13.60
N PHE A 44 0.27 2.32 13.61
CA PHE A 44 0.11 3.16 12.42
C PHE A 44 1.23 2.94 11.39
N VAL A 45 2.45 2.62 11.84
CA VAL A 45 3.55 2.27 10.94
C VAL A 45 3.27 0.93 10.26
N ARG A 46 2.76 -0.06 11.01
CA ARG A 46 2.30 -1.34 10.44
C ARG A 46 1.19 -1.14 9.42
N GLN A 47 0.19 -0.31 9.72
CA GLN A 47 -0.88 0.07 8.78
C GLN A 47 -0.30 0.66 7.48
N GLY A 48 0.61 1.62 7.60
CA GLY A 48 1.24 2.24 6.43
C GLY A 48 2.05 1.26 5.59
N ALA A 49 2.75 0.34 6.25
CA ALA A 49 3.52 -0.71 5.56
C ALA A 49 2.62 -1.68 4.79
N LEU A 50 1.46 -2.07 5.36
CA LEU A 50 0.47 -2.91 4.68
C LEU A 50 -0.07 -2.21 3.42
N ILE A 51 -0.48 -0.95 3.53
CA ILE A 51 -0.97 -0.17 2.39
C ILE A 51 0.13 0.00 1.34
N ALA A 52 1.34 0.39 1.75
CA ALA A 52 2.47 0.59 0.84
C ALA A 52 2.84 -0.69 0.07
N LEU A 53 2.88 -1.85 0.73
CA LEU A 53 3.15 -3.13 0.08
C LEU A 53 2.04 -3.49 -0.92
N SER A 54 0.78 -3.19 -0.61
CA SER A 54 -0.32 -3.42 -1.57
C SER A 54 -0.19 -2.59 -2.84
N PHE A 55 0.33 -1.36 -2.76
CA PHE A 55 0.63 -0.54 -3.94
C PHE A 55 1.73 -1.15 -4.79
N VAL A 56 2.84 -1.59 -4.17
CA VAL A 56 3.97 -2.18 -4.91
C VAL A 56 3.59 -3.49 -5.59
N LEU A 57 2.75 -4.29 -4.93
CA LEU A 57 2.39 -5.65 -5.34
C LEU A 57 1.06 -5.75 -6.11
N ILE A 58 0.39 -4.63 -6.40
CA ILE A 58 -0.84 -4.65 -7.19
C ILE A 58 -0.61 -5.32 -8.55
N GLN A 59 -1.56 -6.16 -8.96
CA GLN A 59 -1.52 -7.01 -10.17
C GLN A 59 -0.39 -8.03 -10.29
N HIS A 60 0.56 -8.08 -9.36
CA HIS A 60 1.56 -9.15 -9.38
C HIS A 60 0.94 -10.49 -8.99
N THR A 61 1.39 -11.54 -9.65
CA THR A 61 0.94 -12.92 -9.43
C THR A 61 2.09 -13.76 -8.88
N GLU A 62 1.79 -14.99 -8.46
CA GLU A 62 2.81 -15.90 -7.92
C GLU A 62 3.96 -16.16 -8.90
N SER A 63 3.68 -16.16 -10.21
CA SER A 63 4.69 -16.35 -11.25
C SER A 63 5.60 -15.14 -11.43
N THR A 64 5.10 -13.91 -11.21
CA THR A 64 5.91 -12.69 -11.35
C THR A 64 6.66 -12.33 -10.07
N CYS A 65 6.01 -12.52 -8.91
CA CYS A 65 6.57 -12.21 -7.60
C CYS A 65 6.03 -13.18 -6.54
N SER A 66 6.87 -14.10 -6.05
CA SER A 66 6.52 -15.04 -4.97
C SER A 66 6.08 -14.36 -3.67
N ASN A 67 6.57 -13.15 -3.39
CA ASN A 67 6.25 -12.38 -2.17
C ASN A 67 4.76 -12.04 -2.05
N VAL A 68 4.00 -12.02 -3.16
CA VAL A 68 2.56 -11.73 -3.15
C VAL A 68 1.79 -12.78 -2.33
N VAL A 69 2.19 -14.05 -2.43
CA VAL A 69 1.51 -15.14 -1.72
C VAL A 69 1.71 -15.02 -0.21
N GLU A 70 2.94 -14.73 0.22
CA GLU A 70 3.26 -14.53 1.63
C GLU A 70 2.61 -13.26 2.19
N PHE A 71 2.57 -12.19 1.40
CA PHE A 71 1.92 -10.95 1.79
C PHE A 71 0.40 -11.13 1.98
N ARG A 72 -0.28 -11.87 1.07
CA ARG A 72 -1.71 -12.20 1.22
C ARG A 72 -2.01 -13.04 2.46
N LYS A 73 -1.13 -14.00 2.79
CA LYS A 73 -1.22 -14.76 4.05
C LYS A 73 -1.08 -13.83 5.26
N THR A 74 -0.15 -12.88 5.21
CA THR A 74 0.05 -11.89 6.26
C THR A 74 -1.17 -11.01 6.46
N ILE A 75 -1.76 -10.47 5.38
CA ILE A 75 -3.00 -9.68 5.44
C ILE A 75 -4.13 -10.50 6.09
N THR A 76 -4.37 -11.72 5.61
CA THR A 76 -5.44 -12.58 6.13
C THR A 76 -5.25 -12.84 7.62
N LYS A 77 -4.02 -13.16 8.05
CA LYS A 77 -3.68 -13.35 9.46
C LYS A 77 -4.02 -12.11 10.28
N THR A 78 -3.54 -10.93 9.87
CA THR A 78 -3.77 -9.66 10.57
C THR A 78 -5.25 -9.32 10.71
N ILE A 79 -6.07 -9.61 9.70
CA ILE A 79 -7.52 -9.39 9.75
C ILE A 79 -8.19 -10.32 10.77
N THR A 80 -7.81 -11.60 10.77
CA THR A 80 -8.43 -12.63 11.63
C THR A 80 -7.97 -12.58 13.09
N GLU A 81 -6.76 -12.06 13.35
CA GLU A 81 -6.15 -12.06 14.67
C GLU A 81 -6.91 -11.14 15.63
N LYS A 82 -7.34 -11.65 16.78
CA LYS A 82 -8.13 -10.85 17.73
C LYS A 82 -7.29 -9.81 18.45
N SER A 83 -6.03 -10.13 18.75
CA SER A 83 -5.11 -9.26 19.50
C SER A 83 -4.59 -8.08 18.69
N GLU A 84 -4.73 -8.10 17.36
CA GLU A 84 -4.27 -7.00 16.50
C GLU A 84 -5.13 -5.74 16.66
N ASP A 85 -4.44 -4.60 16.61
CA ASP A 85 -5.03 -3.28 16.75
C ASP A 85 -5.99 -2.94 15.60
N THR A 86 -7.09 -2.26 15.91
CA THR A 86 -8.11 -1.85 14.93
C THR A 86 -7.52 -1.05 13.76
N ILE A 87 -6.52 -0.22 14.05
CA ILE A 87 -5.82 0.61 13.04
C ILE A 87 -5.03 -0.28 12.06
N THR A 88 -4.32 -1.28 12.57
CA THR A 88 -3.56 -2.22 11.74
C THR A 88 -4.50 -3.11 10.92
N LYS A 89 -5.62 -3.55 11.51
CA LYS A 89 -6.69 -4.28 10.81
C LYS A 89 -7.29 -3.45 9.67
N PHE A 90 -7.58 -2.18 9.92
CA PHE A 90 -8.06 -1.27 8.89
C PHE A 90 -7.08 -1.21 7.71
N GLY A 91 -5.78 -1.05 7.98
CA GLY A 91 -4.75 -1.10 6.95
C GLY A 91 -4.71 -2.42 6.17
N ALA A 92 -4.88 -3.55 6.85
CA ALA A 92 -4.91 -4.87 6.23
C ALA A 92 -6.13 -5.04 5.30
N ILE A 93 -7.32 -4.57 5.71
CA ILE A 93 -8.53 -4.60 4.90
C ILE A 93 -8.39 -3.71 3.66
N VAL A 94 -7.86 -2.50 3.83
CA VAL A 94 -7.59 -1.58 2.71
C VAL A 94 -6.57 -2.20 1.74
N ALA A 95 -5.49 -2.78 2.27
CA ALA A 95 -4.47 -3.46 1.47
C ALA A 95 -5.04 -4.65 0.67
N GLN A 96 -5.93 -5.44 1.28
CA GLN A 96 -6.65 -6.52 0.57
C GLN A 96 -7.49 -5.96 -0.58
N GLY A 97 -8.24 -4.89 -0.32
CA GLY A 97 -9.08 -4.24 -1.34
C GLY A 97 -8.28 -3.66 -2.51
N ILE A 98 -7.08 -3.13 -2.24
CA ILE A 98 -6.17 -2.64 -3.29
C ILE A 98 -5.65 -3.79 -4.15
N LEU A 99 -5.22 -4.89 -3.53
CA LEU A 99 -4.70 -6.06 -4.26
C LEU A 99 -5.75 -6.71 -5.16
N ASP A 100 -7.03 -6.67 -4.76
CA ASP A 100 -8.14 -7.27 -5.51
C ASP A 100 -8.99 -6.22 -6.24
N ALA A 101 -8.48 -4.99 -6.37
CA ALA A 101 -9.18 -3.88 -7.01
C ALA A 101 -9.63 -4.27 -8.43
N GLY A 102 -10.87 -3.90 -8.78
CA GLY A 102 -11.46 -4.18 -10.11
C GLY A 102 -11.46 -5.65 -10.51
N GLY A 103 -11.43 -6.59 -9.55
CA GLY A 103 -11.30 -8.02 -9.84
C GLY A 103 -9.91 -8.40 -10.36
N ARG A 104 -8.87 -7.63 -9.99
CA ARG A 104 -7.49 -7.71 -10.50
C ARG A 104 -7.31 -7.23 -11.96
N ASN A 105 -8.30 -6.53 -12.52
CA ASN A 105 -8.23 -5.96 -13.88
C ASN A 105 -7.73 -4.51 -13.93
N VAL A 106 -7.55 -3.87 -12.76
CA VAL A 106 -7.03 -2.50 -12.65
C VAL A 106 -5.69 -2.48 -11.93
N THR A 107 -4.93 -1.43 -12.18
CA THR A 107 -3.60 -1.21 -11.63
C THR A 107 -3.38 0.23 -11.21
N LEU A 108 -2.24 0.49 -10.59
CA LEU A 108 -1.77 1.80 -10.20
C LEU A 108 -0.44 2.05 -10.92
N TYR A 109 -0.41 3.04 -11.81
CA TYR A 109 0.82 3.53 -12.42
C TYR A 109 1.03 5.00 -12.12
N ILE A 110 2.26 5.36 -11.78
CA ILE A 110 2.72 6.75 -11.75
C ILE A 110 3.59 6.94 -12.98
N THR A 111 2.97 7.05 -14.14
CA THR A 111 3.66 7.42 -15.37
C THR A 111 3.30 8.86 -15.72
N VAL A 112 4.31 9.72 -15.66
CA VAL A 112 4.29 11.05 -16.29
C VAL A 112 4.56 10.81 -17.78
N MET A 113 3.54 10.36 -18.53
CA MET A 113 3.59 10.36 -19.99
C MET A 113 2.81 11.56 -20.52
N ASP A 114 3.59 12.57 -20.87
CA ASP A 114 3.33 13.71 -21.76
C ASP A 114 1.92 14.33 -21.83
N SER A 115 1.87 15.61 -21.42
CA SER A 115 0.94 16.65 -21.89
C SER A 115 -0.56 16.53 -21.60
N LEU A 116 -0.95 16.17 -20.37
CA LEU A 116 -2.12 16.71 -19.66
C LEU A 116 -2.30 15.88 -18.39
N THR A 117 -1.78 16.40 -17.28
CA THR A 117 -2.26 16.20 -15.89
C THR A 117 -3.31 15.09 -15.71
N CYS A 118 -2.95 13.84 -15.94
CA CYS A 118 -3.86 12.72 -15.74
C CYS A 118 -3.84 12.40 -14.25
N LEU A 119 -4.69 13.11 -13.51
CA LEU A 119 -5.31 12.65 -12.27
C LEU A 119 -4.35 12.21 -11.14
N GLN A 120 -3.24 12.93 -10.92
CA GLN A 120 -2.45 12.81 -9.67
C GLN A 120 -3.15 13.42 -8.44
N PHE A 121 -4.44 13.78 -8.53
CA PHE A 121 -5.22 14.34 -7.41
C PHE A 121 -5.59 13.32 -6.34
N TRP A 122 -5.47 12.02 -6.62
CA TRP A 122 -5.85 10.99 -5.66
C TRP A 122 -4.89 10.92 -4.47
N GLU A 123 -3.58 11.11 -4.68
CA GLU A 123 -2.54 10.99 -3.64
C GLU A 123 -2.79 11.96 -2.47
N PRO A 124 -2.94 13.29 -2.67
CA PRO A 124 -3.16 14.20 -1.55
C PRO A 124 -4.50 13.93 -0.85
N LEU A 125 -5.55 13.50 -1.56
CA LEU A 125 -6.84 13.17 -0.96
C LEU A 125 -6.76 11.89 -0.13
N PHE A 126 -6.14 10.85 -0.67
CA PHE A 126 -5.98 9.56 -0.01
C PHE A 126 -5.14 9.70 1.27
N LEU A 127 -4.02 10.43 1.23
CA LEU A 127 -3.15 10.60 2.40
C LEU A 127 -3.82 11.31 3.58
N GLN A 128 -4.88 12.09 3.32
CA GLN A 128 -5.69 12.75 4.35
C GLN A 128 -6.70 11.81 5.04
N HIS A 129 -6.69 10.50 4.72
CA HIS A 129 -7.55 9.51 5.36
C HIS A 129 -7.41 9.45 6.90
N TRP A 130 -6.29 9.93 7.44
CA TRP A 130 -6.07 10.05 8.88
C TRP A 130 -7.03 11.03 9.56
N TYR A 131 -7.38 12.12 8.88
CA TYR A 131 -8.32 13.10 9.40
C TYR A 131 -9.76 12.70 9.08
N TRP A 132 -9.98 12.11 7.90
CA TRP A 132 -11.32 11.72 7.46
C TRP A 132 -11.28 10.38 6.71
N HIS A 133 -11.74 9.31 7.37
CA HIS A 133 -11.68 7.94 6.85
C HIS A 133 -12.39 7.75 5.50
N SER A 134 -13.46 8.48 5.21
CA SER A 134 -14.14 8.40 3.90
C SER A 134 -13.25 8.85 2.74
N LEU A 135 -12.16 9.57 3.00
CA LEU A 135 -11.23 9.96 1.93
C LEU A 135 -10.48 8.77 1.33
N THR A 136 -10.46 7.61 2.00
CA THR A 136 -9.94 6.36 1.43
C THR A 136 -10.65 6.00 0.12
N HIS A 137 -11.91 6.39 -0.11
CA HIS A 137 -12.64 6.10 -1.34
C HIS A 137 -12.05 6.77 -2.59
N PHE A 138 -11.30 7.86 -2.44
CA PHE A 138 -10.66 8.56 -3.56
C PHE A 138 -9.55 7.75 -4.22
N ILE A 139 -9.12 6.64 -3.62
CA ILE A 139 -8.22 5.68 -4.27
C ILE A 139 -8.82 5.12 -5.58
N SER A 140 -10.14 5.11 -5.72
CA SER A 140 -10.81 4.68 -6.95
C SER A 140 -10.41 5.49 -8.18
N LEU A 141 -10.03 6.77 -8.00
CA LEU A 141 -9.55 7.65 -9.07
C LEU A 141 -8.13 7.29 -9.54
N ALA A 142 -7.39 6.53 -8.74
CA ALA A 142 -6.04 6.10 -9.05
C ALA A 142 -6.03 4.87 -9.98
N PHE A 143 -7.09 4.07 -9.96
CA PHE A 143 -7.15 2.82 -10.69
C PHE A 143 -7.32 3.06 -12.20
N GLN A 144 -6.40 2.47 -12.96
CA GLN A 144 -6.44 2.46 -14.42
C GLN A 144 -6.63 1.04 -14.92
N GLN A 145 -7.47 0.87 -15.94
CA GLN A 145 -7.68 -0.42 -16.57
C GLN A 145 -6.50 -0.76 -17.48
N LEU A 146 -5.98 -1.99 -17.36
CA LEU A 146 -5.06 -2.51 -18.37
C LEU A 146 -5.85 -2.75 -19.66
N VAL A 147 -5.47 -2.06 -20.73
CA VAL A 147 -5.92 -2.35 -22.10
C VAL A 147 -4.94 -3.34 -22.73
#